data_AF-A0A543E5P4-F1
#
_entry.id   AF-A0A543E5P4-F1
#
_cell.length_a   1.000
_cell.length_b   1.000
_cell.length_c   1.000
_cell.angle_alpha   90.00
_cell.angle_beta   90.00
_cell.angle_gamma   90.00
#
_symmetry.space_group_name_H-M   'P 1'
#
loop_
_entity.id
_entity.type
_entity.pdbx_description
1 polymer ?
#
loop_
_entity_poly.entity_id
_entity_poly.type
_entity_poly.pdbx_seq_one_letter_code
_entity_poly.pdbx_strand_id
1 'polypeptide(L)'
;MPAVRSRLTSLLQQVRRPAFTPFQPVTRLHTATPMENTMKRLLLLALPLVLIACTKPAEQTDVPAPANATAATPAAATLDASALLPQYHWQLMDATDAQGKRIDALFARADKPLQLDFKEGRLGVSNACNRMGGTYTLSDTSLTIGQLTSTMMACTDNALMALDQEIGKRLEGTLKVAATQDGVAQLALTTATGDKLLFAGNPTVETRYGGPGERVFLEVASETKPCSHPLIPDKQCLQVREIAYDDKGLKVGTPGEFQHFYDSIEGYTHEPGVRNVLRVDRYTVKNPPADASANAYVLDMVVESANEKK
;
A
#
# COMPACT_ATOMS: atom_id res chain seq x y z
N MET A 1 1.84 73.77 5.85
CA MET A 1 2.49 74.66 4.85
C MET A 1 3.64 75.37 5.55
N PRO A 2 4.85 75.61 4.98
CA PRO A 2 5.49 75.15 3.72
C PRO A 2 6.76 74.29 4.02
N ALA A 3 7.40 73.46 3.17
CA ALA A 3 7.72 73.41 1.74
C ALA A 3 8.92 74.29 1.30
N VAL A 4 10.14 73.72 1.19
CA VAL A 4 11.29 74.11 0.31
C VAL A 4 12.25 72.89 0.22
N ARG A 5 12.32 72.02 -0.80
CA ARG A 5 12.90 72.08 -2.18
C ARG A 5 14.32 72.69 -2.33
N SER A 6 15.34 71.83 -2.50
CA SER A 6 16.56 72.04 -3.32
C SER A 6 17.35 70.72 -3.41
N ARG A 7 17.45 69.94 -4.50
CA ARG A 7 18.19 70.05 -5.79
C ARG A 7 19.71 70.24 -5.71
N LEU A 8 20.44 69.11 -5.88
CA LEU A 8 21.82 68.94 -6.38
C LEU A 8 21.91 67.48 -6.87
N THR A 9 21.74 67.15 -8.16
CA THR A 9 22.60 67.24 -9.35
C THR A 9 23.84 66.32 -9.34
N SER A 10 23.70 65.20 -10.06
CA SER A 10 24.64 64.52 -10.97
C SER A 10 25.98 63.94 -10.47
N LEU A 11 26.05 62.60 -10.45
CA LEU A 11 27.20 61.88 -11.03
C LEU A 11 26.71 60.59 -11.72
N LEU A 12 26.90 60.55 -13.04
CA LEU A 12 26.68 59.40 -13.92
C LEU A 12 27.78 58.36 -13.72
N GLN A 13 27.41 57.08 -13.60
CA GLN A 13 28.26 56.01 -14.14
C GLN A 13 27.44 54.84 -14.67
N GLN A 14 27.69 54.54 -15.94
CA GLN A 14 27.01 53.59 -16.81
C GLN A 14 27.44 52.16 -16.48
N VAL A 15 26.49 51.25 -16.26
CA VAL A 15 26.73 49.80 -16.35
C VAL A 15 26.01 49.29 -17.60
N ARG A 16 26.82 48.89 -18.58
CA ARG A 16 26.40 48.37 -19.89
C ARG A 16 25.71 47.01 -19.72
N ARG A 17 24.55 46.86 -20.35
CA ARG A 17 23.92 45.56 -20.64
C ARG A 17 24.63 44.93 -21.85
N PRO A 18 25.03 43.66 -21.83
CA PRO A 18 25.35 42.94 -23.06
C PRO A 18 24.06 42.44 -23.72
N ALA A 19 23.99 42.68 -25.03
CA ALA A 19 22.88 42.36 -25.91
C ALA A 19 22.89 40.88 -26.34
N PHE A 20 21.69 40.44 -26.69
CA PHE A 20 21.31 39.22 -27.40
C PHE A 20 22.22 38.84 -28.58
N THR A 21 22.41 37.53 -28.77
CA THR A 21 22.50 36.93 -30.11
C THR A 21 21.82 35.54 -30.13
N PRO A 22 20.93 35.26 -31.09
CA PRO A 22 20.25 33.98 -31.23
C PRO A 22 21.07 33.01 -32.10
N PHE A 23 21.15 31.74 -31.70
CA PHE A 23 21.66 30.65 -32.55
C PHE A 23 20.49 30.01 -33.32
N GLN A 24 20.56 30.10 -34.64
CA GLN A 24 19.67 29.51 -35.64
C GLN A 24 20.13 28.08 -36.04
N PRO A 25 19.27 27.30 -36.71
CA PRO A 25 19.38 25.84 -36.80
C PRO A 25 20.26 25.36 -37.96
N VAL A 26 20.96 24.25 -37.77
CA VAL A 26 21.66 23.55 -38.87
C VAL A 26 20.71 22.51 -39.45
N THR A 27 20.14 22.85 -40.61
CA THR A 27 19.46 21.92 -41.52
C THR A 27 20.53 21.08 -42.23
N ARG A 28 20.43 19.75 -42.16
CA ARG A 28 21.14 18.84 -43.09
C ARG A 28 20.09 18.11 -43.93
N LEU A 29 20.23 18.28 -45.24
CA LEU A 29 19.36 17.80 -46.31
C LEU A 29 20.12 16.76 -47.13
N HIS A 30 19.40 15.74 -47.61
CA HIS A 30 19.75 14.73 -48.62
C HIS A 30 20.81 13.69 -48.18
N THR A 31 20.64 12.39 -48.42
CA THR A 31 20.30 11.73 -49.68
C THR A 31 19.49 10.44 -49.49
N ALA A 32 18.49 10.24 -50.35
CA ALA A 32 17.88 8.95 -50.64
C ALA A 32 18.77 8.15 -51.61
N THR A 33 18.87 6.84 -51.44
CA THR A 33 18.87 5.85 -52.53
C THR A 33 18.53 4.45 -52.00
N PRO A 34 17.94 3.57 -52.84
CA PRO A 34 17.27 2.34 -52.44
C PRO A 34 18.17 1.11 -52.62
N MET A 35 17.79 -0.02 -52.03
CA MET A 35 18.19 -1.33 -52.56
C MET A 35 17.03 -2.30 -52.46
N GLU A 36 16.40 -2.52 -53.62
CA GLU A 36 15.73 -3.78 -53.95
C GLU A 36 16.63 -4.96 -53.55
N ASN A 37 16.02 -6.02 -53.01
CA ASN A 37 16.41 -7.32 -53.48
C ASN A 37 15.17 -8.18 -53.72
N THR A 38 14.98 -8.44 -55.00
CA THR A 38 13.97 -9.27 -55.64
C THR A 38 14.50 -10.70 -55.73
N MET A 39 13.78 -11.70 -55.20
CA MET A 39 13.68 -13.06 -55.78
C MET A 39 12.57 -13.82 -55.02
N LYS A 40 11.32 -13.93 -55.48
CA LYS A 40 10.75 -14.58 -56.68
C LYS A 40 10.85 -16.11 -56.67
N ARG A 41 9.71 -16.73 -56.33
CA ARG A 41 9.10 -17.98 -56.84
C ARG A 41 7.69 -18.03 -56.20
N LEU A 42 6.58 -17.58 -56.81
CA LEU A 42 5.82 -18.15 -57.96
C LEU A 42 5.94 -19.70 -57.97
N LEU A 43 4.88 -20.51 -57.91
CA LEU A 43 3.58 -20.39 -58.57
C LEU A 43 2.59 -21.50 -58.10
N LEU A 44 1.34 -21.10 -57.79
CA LEU A 44 0.02 -21.68 -58.15
C LEU A 44 -0.48 -23.10 -57.77
N LEU A 45 -1.72 -23.05 -57.21
CA LEU A 45 -2.96 -23.80 -57.55
C LEU A 45 -3.03 -25.33 -57.35
N ALA A 46 -4.00 -25.79 -56.55
CA ALA A 46 -5.32 -26.20 -57.09
C ALA A 46 -6.22 -26.83 -56.00
N LEU A 47 -7.47 -26.36 -55.95
CA LEU A 47 -8.65 -27.03 -55.40
C LEU A 47 -9.05 -28.19 -56.35
N PRO A 48 -9.76 -29.23 -55.89
CA PRO A 48 -11.16 -29.31 -56.33
C PRO A 48 -12.17 -29.90 -55.31
N LEU A 49 -13.39 -29.37 -55.42
CA LEU A 49 -14.68 -30.01 -55.08
C LEU A 49 -14.87 -31.32 -55.87
N VAL A 50 -15.44 -32.37 -55.25
CA VAL A 50 -16.50 -33.21 -55.86
C VAL A 50 -17.46 -33.75 -54.78
N LEU A 51 -18.73 -33.80 -55.18
CA LEU A 51 -19.97 -34.13 -54.49
C LEU A 51 -20.31 -35.64 -54.42
N ILE A 52 -21.20 -35.95 -53.45
CA ILE A 52 -22.27 -36.98 -53.40
C ILE A 52 -21.91 -38.46 -53.21
N ALA A 53 -22.42 -39.02 -52.10
CA ALA A 53 -23.13 -40.30 -52.10
C ALA A 53 -24.20 -40.34 -50.99
N CYS A 54 -25.44 -40.65 -51.38
CA CYS A 54 -26.58 -40.93 -50.50
C CYS A 54 -26.50 -42.34 -49.90
N THR A 55 -26.75 -42.49 -48.61
CA THR A 55 -27.24 -43.76 -48.02
C THR A 55 -28.15 -43.50 -46.81
N LYS A 56 -29.43 -43.88 -46.99
CA LYS A 56 -30.55 -44.26 -46.08
C LYS A 56 -30.68 -43.72 -44.63
N PRO A 57 -31.94 -43.50 -44.17
CA PRO A 57 -32.24 -42.95 -42.85
C PRO A 57 -32.17 -44.01 -41.75
N ALA A 58 -31.46 -43.69 -40.67
CA ALA A 58 -31.60 -44.35 -39.38
C ALA A 58 -32.46 -43.46 -38.48
N GLU A 59 -33.52 -44.06 -37.97
CA GLU A 59 -34.47 -43.55 -36.99
C GLU A 59 -33.71 -43.15 -35.72
N GLN A 60 -33.69 -41.86 -35.40
CA GLN A 60 -33.14 -41.34 -34.16
C GLN A 60 -34.15 -40.39 -33.52
N THR A 61 -34.82 -40.96 -32.53
CA THR A 61 -35.44 -40.35 -31.35
C THR A 61 -35.13 -38.87 -31.15
N ASP A 62 -36.21 -38.07 -31.06
CA ASP A 62 -36.20 -36.69 -30.57
C ASP A 62 -35.47 -36.60 -29.22
N VAL A 63 -34.29 -36.00 -29.24
CA VAL A 63 -33.62 -35.47 -28.05
C VAL A 63 -33.67 -33.94 -28.21
N PRO A 64 -34.30 -33.18 -27.31
CA PRO A 64 -34.29 -31.73 -27.39
C PRO A 64 -32.85 -31.24 -27.30
N ALA A 65 -32.45 -30.40 -28.25
CA ALA A 65 -31.17 -29.71 -28.24
C ALA A 65 -30.97 -29.00 -26.88
N PRO A 66 -29.80 -29.11 -26.23
CA PRO A 66 -29.52 -28.27 -25.08
C PRO A 66 -29.48 -26.83 -25.58
N ALA A 67 -30.33 -25.99 -24.99
CA ALA A 67 -30.27 -24.56 -25.17
C ALA A 67 -28.83 -24.10 -24.92
N ASN A 68 -28.29 -23.30 -25.85
CA ASN A 68 -27.08 -22.53 -25.62
C ASN A 68 -27.28 -21.73 -24.33
N ALA A 69 -26.72 -22.22 -23.23
CA ALA A 69 -26.44 -21.40 -22.08
C ALA A 69 -25.42 -20.38 -22.55
N THR A 70 -25.86 -19.14 -22.78
CA THR A 70 -24.99 -17.98 -22.63
C THR A 70 -24.23 -18.20 -21.33
N ALA A 71 -22.92 -18.44 -21.45
CA ALA A 71 -22.03 -18.45 -20.32
C ALA A 71 -22.22 -17.09 -19.63
N ALA A 72 -22.94 -17.10 -18.51
CA ALA A 72 -22.92 -15.98 -17.60
C ALA A 72 -21.44 -15.78 -17.27
N THR A 73 -20.90 -14.62 -17.62
CA THR A 73 -19.67 -14.12 -17.01
C THR A 73 -19.82 -14.39 -15.52
N PRO A 74 -18.90 -15.12 -14.86
CA PRO A 74 -19.02 -15.32 -13.44
C PRO A 74 -19.11 -13.93 -12.83
N ALA A 75 -20.24 -13.65 -12.18
CA ALA A 75 -20.35 -12.51 -11.29
C ALA A 75 -19.17 -12.68 -10.34
N ALA A 76 -18.20 -11.77 -10.43
CA ALA A 76 -17.06 -11.75 -9.51
C ALA A 76 -17.65 -11.93 -8.13
N ALA A 77 -17.24 -12.99 -7.42
CA ALA A 77 -17.73 -13.26 -6.09
C ALA A 77 -17.40 -12.01 -5.27
N THR A 78 -18.40 -11.17 -5.03
CA THR A 78 -18.30 -10.07 -4.10
C THR A 78 -18.25 -10.72 -2.74
N LEU A 79 -17.05 -11.09 -2.32
CA LEU A 79 -16.76 -11.34 -0.92
C LEU A 79 -17.27 -10.12 -0.16
N ASP A 80 -17.81 -10.36 1.03
CA ASP A 80 -18.37 -9.31 1.86
C ASP A 80 -17.27 -8.28 2.14
N ALA A 81 -17.33 -7.15 1.43
CA ALA A 81 -16.35 -6.08 1.56
C ALA A 81 -16.23 -5.65 3.03
N SER A 82 -17.31 -5.77 3.80
CA SER A 82 -17.31 -5.45 5.24
C SER A 82 -16.39 -6.35 6.06
N ALA A 83 -16.26 -7.62 5.67
CA ALA A 83 -15.33 -8.55 6.29
C ALA A 83 -13.90 -8.32 5.81
N LEU A 84 -13.69 -8.03 4.52
CA LEU A 84 -12.36 -7.92 3.94
C LEU A 84 -11.64 -6.61 4.29
N LEU A 85 -12.33 -5.46 4.25
CA LEU A 85 -11.69 -4.15 4.40
C LEU A 85 -10.82 -4.04 5.66
N PRO A 86 -11.24 -4.52 6.85
CA PRO A 86 -10.43 -4.44 8.06
C PRO A 86 -9.28 -5.45 8.16
N GLN A 87 -9.23 -6.47 7.28
CA GLN A 87 -8.23 -7.53 7.33
C GLN A 87 -6.91 -7.14 6.67
N TYR A 88 -6.87 -6.02 5.94
CA TYR A 88 -5.70 -5.65 5.15
C TYR A 88 -5.34 -4.17 5.32
N HIS A 89 -4.04 -3.92 5.22
CA HIS A 89 -3.46 -2.63 4.87
C HIS A 89 -3.54 -2.47 3.35
N TRP A 90 -4.36 -1.55 2.84
CA TRP A 90 -4.60 -1.39 1.40
C TRP A 90 -3.65 -0.36 0.80
N GLN A 91 -2.68 -0.82 0.00
CA GLN A 91 -1.65 0.03 -0.60
C GLN A 91 -1.96 0.32 -2.07
N LEU A 92 -1.87 1.59 -2.47
CA LEU A 92 -2.22 2.03 -3.81
C LEU A 92 -1.29 1.40 -4.85
N MET A 93 -1.90 0.72 -5.82
CA MET A 93 -1.21 0.09 -6.95
C MET A 93 -1.41 0.90 -8.23
N ASP A 94 -2.65 1.32 -8.50
CA ASP A 94 -2.98 2.10 -9.70
C ASP A 94 -4.08 3.14 -9.43
N ALA A 95 -4.07 4.22 -10.21
CA ALA A 95 -5.07 5.27 -10.13
C ALA A 95 -5.22 6.00 -11.47
N THR A 96 -6.44 6.05 -11.99
CA THR A 96 -6.78 6.75 -13.24
C THR A 96 -7.96 7.68 -13.05
N ASP A 97 -7.98 8.80 -13.75
CA ASP A 97 -9.18 9.62 -13.86
C ASP A 97 -10.25 8.94 -14.74
N ALA A 98 -11.42 9.58 -14.83
CA ALA A 98 -12.54 9.11 -15.64
C ALA A 98 -12.21 8.93 -17.14
N GLN A 99 -11.15 9.57 -17.65
CA GLN A 99 -10.69 9.45 -19.02
C GLN A 99 -9.63 8.34 -19.19
N GLY A 100 -9.25 7.65 -18.10
CA GLY A 100 -8.24 6.61 -18.10
C GLY A 100 -6.81 7.15 -18.04
N LYS A 101 -6.62 8.45 -17.82
CA LYS A 101 -5.28 9.02 -17.63
C LYS A 101 -4.82 8.75 -16.20
N ARG A 102 -3.57 8.32 -16.05
CA ARG A 102 -2.95 8.09 -14.74
C ARG A 102 -2.91 9.38 -13.92
N ILE A 103 -3.19 9.27 -12.63
CA ILE A 103 -3.12 10.37 -11.67
C ILE A 103 -1.74 10.33 -11.00
N ASP A 104 -0.71 10.84 -11.68
CA ASP A 104 0.69 10.71 -11.25
C ASP A 104 0.97 11.30 -9.86
N ALA A 105 0.23 12.34 -9.46
CA ALA A 105 0.34 12.95 -8.15
C ALA A 105 0.08 11.98 -6.98
N LEU A 106 -0.71 10.91 -7.20
CA LEU A 106 -0.95 9.88 -6.19
C LEU A 106 0.25 8.94 -5.96
N PHE A 107 1.30 9.06 -6.78
CA PHE A 107 2.49 8.20 -6.76
C PHE A 107 3.77 8.96 -6.44
N ALA A 108 3.65 10.09 -5.72
CA ALA A 108 4.80 10.92 -5.32
C ALA A 108 5.85 10.17 -4.46
N ARG A 109 5.49 9.03 -3.87
CA ARG A 109 6.36 8.21 -3.01
C ARG A 109 6.40 6.75 -3.49
N ALA A 110 7.32 6.45 -4.41
CA ALA A 110 7.42 5.11 -4.98
C ALA A 110 7.79 4.02 -3.95
N ASP A 111 8.54 4.37 -2.91
CA ASP A 111 8.97 3.47 -1.82
C ASP A 111 7.92 3.34 -0.70
N LYS A 112 6.95 4.25 -0.64
CA LYS A 112 5.89 4.28 0.37
C LYS A 112 4.55 4.61 -0.27
N PRO A 113 3.90 3.64 -0.94
CA PRO A 113 2.61 3.83 -1.56
C PRO A 113 1.58 4.34 -0.55
N LEU A 114 0.67 5.20 -1.01
CA LEU A 114 -0.48 5.65 -0.24
C LEU A 114 -1.22 4.43 0.34
N GLN A 115 -1.54 4.47 1.63
CA GLN A 115 -2.17 3.35 2.31
C GLN A 115 -3.50 3.76 2.94
N LEU A 116 -4.50 2.87 2.82
CA LEU A 116 -5.79 2.96 3.50
C LEU A 116 -5.92 1.84 4.53
N ASP A 117 -6.46 2.19 5.69
CA ASP A 117 -6.70 1.27 6.80
C ASP A 117 -8.13 1.45 7.29
N PHE A 118 -8.89 0.35 7.40
CA PHE A 118 -10.27 0.37 7.87
C PHE A 118 -10.37 -0.33 9.22
N LYS A 119 -10.89 0.34 10.25
CA LYS A 119 -11.10 -0.28 11.56
C LYS A 119 -12.25 0.42 12.28
N GLU A 120 -13.18 -0.36 12.83
CA GLU A 120 -14.27 0.13 13.69
C GLU A 120 -15.06 1.33 13.08
N GLY A 121 -15.39 1.25 11.78
CA GLY A 121 -16.14 2.31 11.08
C GLY A 121 -15.31 3.59 10.82
N ARG A 122 -13.99 3.53 10.98
CA ARG A 122 -13.06 4.62 10.66
C ARG A 122 -12.10 4.22 9.56
N LEU A 123 -11.87 5.16 8.65
CA LEU A 123 -10.85 5.12 7.63
C LEU A 123 -9.66 5.93 8.12
N GLY A 124 -8.47 5.34 8.06
CA GLY A 124 -7.19 6.03 8.14
C GLY A 124 -6.51 6.08 6.77
N VAL A 125 -5.90 7.21 6.45
CA VAL A 125 -5.05 7.39 5.27
C VAL A 125 -3.64 7.72 5.75
N SER A 126 -2.68 6.92 5.32
CA SER A 126 -1.28 7.05 5.68
C SER A 126 -0.37 7.05 4.44
N ASN A 127 0.92 7.26 4.67
CA ASN A 127 1.96 7.45 3.66
C ASN A 127 1.80 8.68 2.75
N ALA A 128 0.76 9.49 2.92
CA ALA A 128 0.69 10.84 2.40
C ALA A 128 1.59 11.81 3.20
N CYS A 129 1.59 13.11 2.89
CA CYS A 129 2.27 14.12 3.71
C CYS A 129 1.58 14.21 5.08
N ASN A 130 0.27 14.44 5.05
CA ASN A 130 -0.57 14.48 6.23
C ASN A 130 -1.26 13.14 6.48
N ARG A 131 -1.43 12.80 7.75
CA ARG A 131 -2.38 11.73 8.10
C ARG A 131 -3.77 12.28 7.95
N MET A 132 -4.61 11.56 7.22
CA MET A 132 -6.03 11.87 7.08
C MET A 132 -6.88 10.75 7.68
N GLY A 133 -8.10 11.09 8.10
CA GLY A 133 -9.05 10.09 8.54
C GLY A 133 -10.47 10.64 8.68
N GLY A 134 -11.43 9.72 8.61
CA GLY A 134 -12.85 10.02 8.68
C GLY A 134 -13.65 8.79 9.04
N THR A 135 -14.95 8.97 9.26
CA THR A 135 -15.87 7.84 9.39
C THR A 135 -16.19 7.25 8.03
N TYR A 136 -16.51 5.96 7.99
CA TYR A 136 -17.07 5.34 6.80
C TYR A 136 -18.29 4.47 7.15
N THR A 137 -19.18 4.34 6.18
CA THR A 137 -20.24 3.34 6.18
C THR A 137 -20.13 2.51 4.91
N LEU A 138 -20.53 1.24 5.00
CA LEU A 138 -20.36 0.29 3.92
C LEU A 138 -21.66 -0.48 3.70
N SER A 139 -22.01 -0.66 2.44
CA SER A 139 -22.96 -1.66 1.96
C SER A 139 -22.27 -2.55 0.91
N ASP A 140 -22.98 -3.54 0.38
CA ASP A 140 -22.44 -4.56 -0.53
C ASP A 140 -21.64 -4.01 -1.71
N THR A 141 -22.00 -2.82 -2.21
CA THR A 141 -21.37 -2.21 -3.40
C THR A 141 -21.02 -0.73 -3.23
N SER A 142 -21.30 -0.14 -2.06
CA SER A 142 -21.13 1.28 -1.82
C SER A 142 -20.38 1.54 -0.52
N LEU A 143 -19.30 2.31 -0.60
CA LEU A 143 -18.54 2.83 0.53
C LEU A 143 -18.79 4.33 0.60
N THR A 144 -19.36 4.82 1.70
CA THR A 144 -19.52 6.26 1.92
C THR A 144 -18.55 6.71 2.99
N ILE A 145 -17.63 7.60 2.63
CA ILE A 145 -16.66 8.20 3.53
C ILE A 145 -17.17 9.60 3.89
N GLY A 146 -17.23 9.87 5.19
CA GLY A 146 -17.61 11.19 5.71
C GLY A 146 -16.53 12.24 5.44
N GLN A 147 -16.71 13.41 6.05
CA GLN A 147 -15.68 14.46 5.99
C GLN A 147 -14.34 13.93 6.53
N LEU A 148 -13.27 14.14 5.77
CA LEU A 148 -11.93 13.81 6.20
C LEU A 148 -11.37 14.96 7.03
N THR A 149 -10.71 14.56 8.10
CA THR A 149 -9.86 15.44 8.91
C THR A 149 -8.41 15.12 8.57
N SER A 150 -7.56 16.14 8.53
CA SER A 150 -6.15 16.01 8.17
C SER A 150 -5.28 16.70 9.21
N THR A 151 -4.07 16.18 9.42
CA THR A 151 -3.03 16.94 10.10
C THR A 151 -2.61 18.17 9.28
N MET A 152 -1.86 19.09 9.88
CA MET A 152 -1.37 20.32 9.22
C MET A 152 0.16 20.35 9.16
N MET A 153 0.79 19.22 8.85
CA MET A 153 2.22 19.14 8.55
C MET A 153 2.52 19.88 7.25
N ALA A 154 3.50 20.78 7.29
CA ALA A 154 4.02 21.43 6.10
C ALA A 154 5.05 20.51 5.44
N CYS A 155 4.71 19.96 4.26
CA CYS A 155 5.70 19.29 3.43
C CYS A 155 6.43 20.30 2.54
N THR A 156 7.76 20.20 2.52
CA THR A 156 8.62 21.02 1.66
C THR A 156 8.54 20.61 0.19
N ASP A 157 8.07 19.40 -0.09
CA ASP A 157 7.88 18.87 -1.43
C ASP A 157 6.45 19.13 -1.93
N ASN A 158 6.35 19.90 -3.01
CA ASN A 158 5.08 20.21 -3.67
C ASN A 158 4.36 18.95 -4.18
N ALA A 159 5.09 17.88 -4.56
CA ALA A 159 4.48 16.63 -5.00
C ALA A 159 3.72 15.95 -3.86
N LEU A 160 4.22 16.05 -2.63
CA LEU A 160 3.54 15.51 -1.44
C LEU A 160 2.31 16.35 -1.05
N MET A 161 2.36 17.66 -1.26
CA MET A 161 1.17 18.50 -1.11
C MET A 161 0.10 18.16 -2.16
N ALA A 162 0.51 17.90 -3.42
CA ALA A 162 -0.42 17.48 -4.47
C ALA A 162 -1.03 16.10 -4.17
N LEU A 163 -0.24 15.14 -3.67
CA LEU A 163 -0.70 13.84 -3.19
C LEU A 163 -1.85 13.99 -2.18
N ASP A 164 -1.66 14.82 -1.14
CA ASP A 164 -2.68 15.07 -0.10
C ASP A 164 -3.99 15.61 -0.70
N GLN A 165 -3.90 16.61 -1.59
CA GLN A 165 -5.07 17.21 -2.21
C GLN A 165 -5.82 16.21 -3.10
N GLU A 166 -5.09 15.45 -3.91
CA GLU A 166 -5.66 14.51 -4.86
C GLU A 166 -6.34 13.33 -4.17
N ILE A 167 -5.79 12.84 -3.05
CA ILE A 167 -6.45 11.76 -2.31
C ILE A 167 -7.64 12.26 -1.50
N GLY A 168 -7.52 13.41 -0.83
CA GLY A 168 -8.62 13.99 -0.05
C GLY A 168 -9.86 14.23 -0.91
N LYS A 169 -9.67 14.80 -2.10
CA LYS A 169 -10.74 15.03 -3.09
C LYS A 169 -11.47 13.76 -3.52
N ARG A 170 -10.77 12.63 -3.61
CA ARG A 170 -11.32 11.39 -4.19
C ARG A 170 -11.94 10.45 -3.19
N LEU A 171 -11.52 10.51 -1.93
CA LEU A 171 -12.04 9.62 -0.91
C LEU A 171 -13.34 10.14 -0.31
N GLU A 172 -13.52 11.44 -0.14
CA GLU A 172 -14.75 11.99 0.45
C GLU A 172 -16.00 11.72 -0.40
N GLY A 173 -17.07 11.28 0.25
CA GLY A 173 -18.36 11.00 -0.37
C GLY A 173 -18.57 9.51 -0.68
N THR A 174 -19.47 9.25 -1.63
CA THR A 174 -19.88 7.89 -1.97
C THR A 174 -19.06 7.33 -3.12
N LEU A 175 -18.46 6.17 -2.88
CA LEU A 175 -17.64 5.40 -3.81
C LEU A 175 -18.31 4.07 -4.10
N LYS A 176 -18.21 3.61 -5.34
CA LYS A 176 -18.42 2.18 -5.61
C LYS A 176 -17.21 1.43 -5.09
N VAL A 177 -17.46 0.30 -4.44
CA VAL A 177 -16.41 -0.54 -3.84
C VAL A 177 -16.53 -1.97 -4.35
N ALA A 178 -15.38 -2.58 -4.63
CA ALA A 178 -15.25 -4.01 -4.89
C ALA A 178 -13.97 -4.51 -4.22
N ALA A 179 -14.08 -5.55 -3.39
CA ALA A 179 -12.94 -6.18 -2.73
C ALA A 179 -12.91 -7.67 -3.07
N THR A 180 -11.73 -8.21 -3.35
CA THR A 180 -11.52 -9.63 -3.67
C THR A 180 -10.31 -10.19 -2.92
N GLN A 181 -10.28 -11.50 -2.75
CA GLN A 181 -9.17 -12.22 -2.11
C GLN A 181 -8.74 -13.45 -2.94
N ASP A 182 -8.88 -13.37 -4.26
CA ASP A 182 -8.44 -14.42 -5.16
C ASP A 182 -6.93 -14.29 -5.41
N GLY A 183 -6.14 -14.94 -4.55
CA GLY A 183 -4.69 -14.82 -4.55
C GLY A 183 -4.23 -13.62 -3.72
N VAL A 184 -3.84 -12.52 -4.38
CA VAL A 184 -3.51 -11.27 -3.68
C VAL A 184 -4.80 -10.47 -3.48
N ALA A 185 -5.06 -10.05 -2.24
CA ALA A 185 -6.23 -9.24 -1.94
C ALA A 185 -6.21 -7.93 -2.73
N GLN A 186 -7.34 -7.54 -3.33
CA GLN A 186 -7.47 -6.29 -4.06
C GLN A 186 -8.70 -5.51 -3.62
N LEU A 187 -8.57 -4.18 -3.63
CA LEU A 187 -9.65 -3.25 -3.36
C LEU A 187 -9.71 -2.24 -4.52
N ALA A 188 -10.85 -2.18 -5.19
CA ALA A 188 -11.15 -1.20 -6.22
C ALA A 188 -12.17 -0.19 -5.68
N LEU A 189 -11.83 1.09 -5.76
CA LEU A 189 -12.72 2.21 -5.44
C LEU A 189 -12.97 3.00 -6.72
N THR A 190 -14.24 3.30 -7.00
CA THR A 190 -14.62 4.18 -8.12
C THR A 190 -15.42 5.36 -7.60
N THR A 191 -14.94 6.58 -7.87
CA THR A 191 -15.63 7.80 -7.46
C THR A 191 -16.89 8.05 -8.29
N ALA A 192 -17.78 8.93 -7.81
CA ALA A 192 -18.95 9.34 -8.58
C ALA A 192 -18.58 10.00 -9.93
N THR A 193 -17.40 10.61 -10.04
CA THR A 193 -16.90 11.21 -11.29
C THR A 193 -16.31 10.19 -12.26
N GLY A 194 -16.10 8.95 -11.83
CA GLY A 194 -15.54 7.86 -12.64
C GLY A 194 -14.04 7.62 -12.46
N ASP A 195 -13.39 8.33 -11.54
CA ASP A 195 -11.98 8.07 -11.19
C ASP A 195 -11.89 6.70 -10.51
N LYS A 196 -10.83 5.95 -10.80
CA LYS A 196 -10.61 4.59 -10.31
C LYS A 196 -9.33 4.53 -9.51
N LEU A 197 -9.39 3.91 -8.34
CA LEU A 197 -8.25 3.64 -7.47
C LEU A 197 -8.21 2.15 -7.20
N LEU A 198 -7.07 1.52 -7.42
CA LEU A 198 -6.84 0.10 -7.21
C LEU A 198 -5.74 -0.09 -6.18
N PHE A 199 -6.03 -0.88 -5.15
CA PHE A 199 -5.14 -1.15 -4.03
C PHE A 199 -4.85 -2.65 -3.94
N ALA A 200 -3.62 -2.98 -3.54
CA ALA A 200 -3.22 -4.31 -3.12
C ALA A 200 -3.31 -4.40 -1.59
N GLY A 201 -3.86 -5.50 -1.08
CA GLY A 201 -4.00 -5.74 0.35
C GLY A 201 -2.81 -6.50 0.92
N ASN A 202 -2.15 -5.92 1.92
CA ASN A 202 -1.20 -6.62 2.78
C ASN A 202 -1.92 -7.05 4.07
N PRO A 203 -1.93 -8.35 4.43
CA PRO A 203 -2.63 -8.82 5.63
C PRO A 203 -2.18 -8.06 6.88
N THR A 204 -3.13 -7.63 7.70
CA THR A 204 -2.81 -7.13 9.05
C THR A 204 -2.22 -8.24 9.91
N VAL A 205 -1.63 -7.87 11.04
CA VAL A 205 -1.07 -8.83 11.99
C VAL A 205 -2.15 -9.77 12.50
N GLU A 206 -3.33 -9.25 12.82
CA GLU A 206 -4.49 -10.01 13.25
C GLU A 206 -4.98 -10.98 12.17
N THR A 207 -4.91 -10.60 10.89
CA THR A 207 -5.22 -11.50 9.77
C THR A 207 -4.17 -12.60 9.63
N ARG A 208 -2.87 -12.28 9.76
CA ARG A 208 -1.78 -13.27 9.70
C ARG A 208 -1.92 -14.35 10.77
N TYR A 209 -2.33 -13.99 11.98
CA TYR A 209 -2.44 -14.92 13.10
C TYR A 209 -3.88 -15.38 13.41
N GLY A 210 -4.88 -14.82 12.73
CA GLY A 210 -6.27 -15.28 12.77
C GLY A 210 -7.06 -14.88 14.03
N GLY A 211 -6.80 -13.69 14.58
CA GLY A 211 -7.51 -13.16 15.73
C GLY A 211 -6.84 -11.92 16.34
N PRO A 212 -7.50 -11.26 17.30
CA PRO A 212 -6.85 -10.19 18.07
C PRO A 212 -5.67 -10.77 18.86
N GLY A 213 -4.59 -10.01 18.95
CA GLY A 213 -3.46 -10.36 19.82
C GLY A 213 -3.80 -10.11 21.28
N GLU A 214 -3.19 -10.88 22.17
CA GLU A 214 -3.19 -10.62 23.60
C GLU A 214 -2.23 -9.47 23.89
N ARG A 215 -2.75 -8.38 24.45
CA ARG A 215 -1.94 -7.25 24.88
C ARG A 215 -1.12 -7.64 26.11
N VAL A 216 0.21 -7.63 25.98
CA VAL A 216 1.13 -7.88 27.10
C VAL A 216 2.21 -6.81 27.19
N PHE A 217 2.75 -6.59 28.39
CA PHE A 217 3.85 -5.66 28.61
C PHE A 217 5.08 -6.40 29.07
N LEU A 218 6.17 -6.23 28.32
CA LEU A 218 7.45 -6.88 28.60
C LEU A 218 8.45 -5.81 29.02
N GLU A 219 9.00 -5.93 30.22
CA GLU A 219 10.24 -5.23 30.56
C GLU A 219 11.42 -6.05 30.03
N VAL A 220 12.20 -5.45 29.14
CA VAL A 220 13.42 -5.99 28.55
C VAL A 220 14.62 -5.35 29.25
N ALA A 221 15.48 -6.17 29.85
CA ALA A 221 16.68 -5.70 30.54
C ALA A 221 17.66 -5.01 29.57
N SER A 222 18.55 -4.19 30.13
CA SER A 222 19.58 -3.48 29.38
C SER A 222 20.61 -4.38 28.72
N GLU A 223 20.81 -5.59 29.25
CA GLU A 223 21.79 -6.55 28.75
C GLU A 223 21.13 -7.89 28.41
N THR A 224 21.64 -8.51 27.34
CA THR A 224 21.29 -9.89 26.99
C THR A 224 22.14 -10.88 27.78
N LYS A 225 21.72 -12.14 27.81
CA LYS A 225 22.53 -13.22 28.39
C LYS A 225 22.70 -14.38 27.42
N PRO A 226 23.83 -15.12 27.48
CA PRO A 226 24.00 -16.34 26.72
C PRO A 226 22.87 -17.33 27.03
N CYS A 227 22.33 -17.96 26.00
CA CYS A 227 21.29 -18.97 26.10
C CYS A 227 21.54 -20.10 25.10
N SER A 228 21.08 -21.30 25.44
CA SER A 228 21.23 -22.45 24.54
C SER A 228 20.24 -22.37 23.37
N HIS A 229 20.73 -22.66 22.16
CA HIS A 229 19.88 -22.79 20.97
C HIS A 229 20.42 -23.89 20.04
N PRO A 230 19.57 -24.79 19.52
CA PRO A 230 20.04 -25.93 18.71
C PRO A 230 20.80 -25.54 17.43
N LEU A 231 20.43 -24.42 16.81
CA LEU A 231 20.94 -24.00 15.49
C LEU A 231 21.80 -22.73 15.50
N ILE A 232 21.91 -22.03 16.63
CA ILE A 232 22.58 -20.74 16.72
C ILE A 232 23.64 -20.84 17.83
N PRO A 233 24.92 -21.04 17.47
CA PRO A 233 26.01 -21.01 18.43
C PRO A 233 26.06 -19.66 19.15
N ASP A 234 26.39 -19.69 20.45
CA ASP A 234 26.58 -18.49 21.29
C ASP A 234 25.40 -17.51 21.30
N LYS A 235 24.16 -18.00 21.07
CA LYS A 235 22.95 -17.18 21.05
C LYS A 235 22.86 -16.34 22.32
N GLN A 236 22.63 -15.04 22.13
CA GLN A 236 22.26 -14.13 23.21
C GLN A 236 20.74 -13.99 23.22
N CYS A 237 20.13 -14.21 24.37
CA CYS A 237 18.70 -14.03 24.57
C CYS A 237 18.43 -12.73 25.32
N LEU A 238 17.35 -12.05 24.94
CA LEU A 238 16.80 -10.97 25.76
C LEU A 238 16.50 -11.52 27.16
N GLN A 239 16.63 -10.66 28.15
CA GLN A 239 16.15 -10.93 29.51
C GLN A 239 14.85 -10.18 29.69
N VAL A 240 13.74 -10.89 29.84
CA VAL A 240 12.41 -10.28 29.92
C VAL A 240 11.67 -10.71 31.17
N ARG A 241 10.75 -9.85 31.61
CA ARG A 241 9.70 -10.20 32.56
C ARG A 241 8.41 -9.50 32.17
N GLU A 242 7.28 -10.16 32.41
CA GLU A 242 5.98 -9.52 32.24
C GLU A 242 5.75 -8.50 33.37
N ILE A 243 5.19 -7.35 33.01
CA ILE A 243 4.74 -6.33 33.96
C ILE A 243 3.25 -6.04 33.71
N ALA A 244 2.52 -5.70 34.77
CA ALA A 244 1.10 -5.41 34.68
C ALA A 244 0.83 -3.92 34.90
N TYR A 245 -0.19 -3.42 34.19
CA TYR A 245 -0.73 -2.08 34.36
C TYR A 245 -2.22 -2.18 34.70
N ASP A 246 -2.70 -1.28 35.55
CA ASP A 246 -4.13 -1.14 35.82
C ASP A 246 -4.84 -0.34 34.71
N ASP A 247 -6.16 -0.14 34.89
CA ASP A 247 -7.02 0.62 33.99
C ASP A 247 -6.65 2.11 33.88
N LYS A 248 -5.81 2.62 34.80
CA LYS A 248 -5.28 3.98 34.81
C LYS A 248 -3.88 4.07 34.23
N GLY A 249 -3.31 2.97 33.77
CA GLY A 249 -1.95 2.91 33.23
C GLY A 249 -0.87 3.02 34.31
N LEU A 250 -1.17 2.67 35.56
CA LEU A 250 -0.19 2.59 36.64
C LEU A 250 0.33 1.16 36.76
N LYS A 251 1.66 1.00 36.94
CA LYS A 251 2.26 -0.32 37.18
C LYS A 251 1.70 -0.92 38.46
N VAL A 252 1.24 -2.16 38.39
CA VAL A 252 0.66 -2.90 39.51
C VAL A 252 1.29 -4.28 39.65
N GLY A 253 1.19 -4.83 40.86
CA GLY A 253 1.84 -6.09 41.22
C GLY A 253 3.36 -5.94 41.39
N THR A 254 4.00 -7.04 41.78
CA THR A 254 5.46 -7.14 41.82
C THR A 254 5.91 -7.94 40.61
N PRO A 255 6.70 -7.36 39.69
CA PRO A 255 7.24 -8.11 38.56
C PRO A 255 8.04 -9.33 39.03
N GLY A 256 7.97 -10.41 38.24
CA GLY A 256 8.79 -11.59 38.49
C GLY A 256 10.29 -11.35 38.24
N GLU A 257 11.06 -12.41 38.42
CA GLU A 257 12.47 -12.44 38.00
C GLU A 257 12.59 -12.37 36.48
N PHE A 258 13.69 -11.80 36.00
CA PHE A 258 14.02 -11.82 34.58
C PHE A 258 14.31 -13.25 34.10
N GLN A 259 13.76 -13.59 32.94
CA GLN A 259 13.92 -14.90 32.30
C GLN A 259 14.49 -14.76 30.89
N HIS A 260 15.12 -15.83 30.40
CA HIS A 260 15.53 -15.89 29.00
C HIS A 260 14.31 -15.85 28.09
N PHE A 261 14.31 -14.89 27.17
CA PHE A 261 13.36 -14.85 26.07
C PHE A 261 14.02 -15.46 24.84
N TYR A 262 13.57 -16.66 24.48
CA TYR A 262 14.13 -17.41 23.36
C TYR A 262 13.62 -16.92 22.01
N ASP A 263 12.45 -16.29 22.01
CA ASP A 263 11.72 -15.81 20.84
C ASP A 263 12.25 -14.45 20.34
N SER A 264 11.69 -13.99 19.22
CA SER A 264 11.89 -12.64 18.69
C SER A 264 10.62 -11.82 18.84
N ILE A 265 10.78 -10.49 18.91
CA ILE A 265 9.67 -9.54 18.88
C ILE A 265 9.74 -8.80 17.54
N GLU A 266 8.77 -9.02 16.66
CA GLU A 266 8.68 -8.35 15.36
C GLU A 266 8.59 -6.83 15.58
N GLY A 267 9.44 -6.05 14.89
CA GLY A 267 9.49 -4.60 15.01
C GLY A 267 10.34 -4.07 16.18
N TYR A 268 10.91 -4.92 17.03
CA TYR A 268 11.81 -4.51 18.11
C TYR A 268 13.26 -4.91 17.81
N THR A 269 14.18 -3.99 18.03
CA THR A 269 15.63 -4.24 18.01
C THR A 269 16.21 -3.79 19.34
N HIS A 270 16.91 -4.69 20.04
CA HIS A 270 17.52 -4.39 21.32
C HIS A 270 18.79 -3.57 21.15
N GLU A 271 18.98 -2.60 22.04
CA GLU A 271 20.19 -1.79 22.14
C GLU A 271 20.91 -2.11 23.45
N PRO A 272 22.16 -2.61 23.43
CA PRO A 272 22.92 -2.87 24.64
C PRO A 272 23.05 -1.63 25.53
N GLY A 273 22.82 -1.80 26.83
CA GLY A 273 22.80 -0.71 27.81
C GLY A 273 21.46 0.04 27.90
N VAL A 274 20.45 -0.35 27.12
CA VAL A 274 19.13 0.29 27.14
C VAL A 274 18.07 -0.69 27.66
N ARG A 275 17.47 -0.37 28.81
CA ARG A 275 16.30 -1.06 29.32
C ARG A 275 15.05 -0.50 28.64
N ASN A 276 14.16 -1.37 28.16
CA ASN A 276 12.88 -0.95 27.60
C ASN A 276 11.71 -1.58 28.33
N VAL A 277 10.59 -0.85 28.38
CA VAL A 277 9.27 -1.47 28.58
C VAL A 277 8.57 -1.45 27.24
N LEU A 278 8.17 -2.62 26.76
CA LEU A 278 7.48 -2.81 25.50
C LEU A 278 6.02 -3.13 25.76
N ARG A 279 5.16 -2.53 24.94
CA ARG A 279 3.79 -2.98 24.74
C ARG A 279 3.79 -3.84 23.48
N VAL A 280 3.46 -5.12 23.62
CA VAL A 280 3.47 -6.07 22.50
C VAL A 280 2.12 -6.77 22.41
N ASP A 281 1.76 -7.16 21.21
CA ASP A 281 0.63 -8.03 20.96
C ASP A 281 1.17 -9.45 20.75
N ARG A 282 0.77 -10.38 21.64
CA ARG A 282 1.13 -11.80 21.63
C ARG A 282 0.05 -12.59 20.91
N TYR A 283 0.44 -13.42 19.95
CA TYR A 283 -0.48 -14.24 19.15
C TYR A 283 -0.13 -15.72 19.27
N THR A 284 -1.16 -16.57 19.31
CA THR A 284 -0.97 -18.02 19.19
C THR A 284 -0.75 -18.38 17.71
N VAL A 285 0.38 -19.01 17.42
CA VAL A 285 0.70 -19.50 16.07
C VAL A 285 -0.05 -20.80 15.82
N LYS A 286 -0.84 -20.86 14.74
CA LYS A 286 -1.51 -22.09 14.32
C LYS A 286 -0.50 -23.03 13.65
N ASN A 287 -0.38 -24.25 14.17
CA ASN A 287 0.54 -25.28 13.67
C ASN A 287 2.00 -24.81 13.59
N PRO A 288 2.62 -24.41 14.71
CA PRO A 288 4.02 -23.96 14.70
C PRO A 288 4.95 -25.11 14.28
N PRO A 289 6.04 -24.81 13.56
CA PRO A 289 7.15 -25.74 13.36
C PRO A 289 7.67 -26.30 14.70
N ALA A 290 8.21 -27.51 14.69
CA ALA A 290 8.67 -28.19 15.91
C ALA A 290 9.81 -27.46 16.65
N ASP A 291 10.55 -26.61 15.94
CA ASP A 291 11.67 -25.79 16.41
C ASP A 291 11.29 -24.31 16.62
N ALA A 292 10.01 -23.97 16.51
CA ALA A 292 9.49 -22.62 16.69
C ALA A 292 8.54 -22.52 17.90
N SER A 293 8.42 -21.30 18.44
CA SER A 293 7.49 -21.03 19.53
C SER A 293 6.04 -21.13 19.08
N ALA A 294 5.18 -21.55 19.99
CA ALA A 294 3.72 -21.48 19.82
C ALA A 294 3.21 -20.03 19.86
N ASN A 295 4.07 -19.06 20.17
CA ASN A 295 3.73 -17.65 20.27
C ASN A 295 4.50 -16.82 19.23
N ALA A 296 3.84 -15.80 18.70
CA ALA A 296 4.46 -14.70 17.99
C ALA A 296 4.24 -13.41 18.76
N TYR A 297 5.25 -12.55 18.79
CA TYR A 297 5.21 -11.26 19.49
C TYR A 297 5.44 -10.16 18.48
N VAL A 298 4.54 -9.19 18.43
CA VAL A 298 4.66 -8.02 17.57
C VAL A 298 4.67 -6.77 18.42
N LEU A 299 5.69 -5.93 18.23
CA LEU A 299 5.81 -4.65 18.91
C LEU A 299 4.66 -3.73 18.47
N ASP A 300 3.89 -3.26 19.44
CA ASP A 300 2.96 -2.16 19.24
C ASP A 300 3.68 -0.84 19.51
N MET A 301 4.32 -0.71 20.68
CA MET A 301 5.15 0.45 21.01
C MET A 301 6.16 0.22 22.13
N VAL A 302 7.19 1.06 22.17
CA VAL A 302 8.07 1.21 23.34
C VAL A 302 7.42 2.21 24.30
N VAL A 303 7.06 1.74 25.49
CA VAL A 303 6.39 2.53 26.55
C VAL A 303 7.39 3.34 27.35
N GLU A 304 8.53 2.72 27.69
CA GLU A 304 9.61 3.36 28.46
C GLU A 304 10.96 2.96 27.88
N SER A 305 11.93 3.86 27.97
CA SER A 305 13.34 3.59 27.63
C SER A 305 14.24 4.24 28.66
N ALA A 306 15.24 3.51 29.15
CA ALA A 306 16.20 4.00 30.13
C ALA A 306 17.61 3.51 29.81
N ASN A 307 18.56 4.43 29.74
CA ASN A 307 19.98 4.09 29.63
C ASN A 307 20.49 3.65 30.99
N GLU A 308 20.96 2.41 31.08
CA GLU A 308 21.63 1.88 32.26
C GLU A 308 23.14 2.02 32.03
N LYS A 309 23.76 2.90 32.83
CA LYS A 309 25.21 3.03 32.81
C LYS A 309 25.81 1.73 33.34
N LYS A 310 26.69 1.15 32.54
CA LYS A 310 27.48 -0.02 32.88
C LYS A 310 28.39 0.23 34.08
#